data_AF-A0A7C9RID5-F1
#
_entry.id   AF-A0A7C9RID5-F1
#
_cell.length_a   1.000
_cell.length_b   1.000
_cell.length_c   1.000
_cell.angle_alpha   90.00
_cell.angle_beta   90.00
_cell.angle_gamma   90.00
#
_symmetry.space_group_name_H-M   'P 1'
#
loop_
_entity.id
_entity.type
_entity.pdbx_description
1 polymer ?
#
loop_
_entity_poly.entity_id
_entity_poly.type
_entity_poly.pdbx_seq_one_letter_code
_entity_poly.pdbx_strand_id
1 'polypeptide(L)' 'MSLEPKVGWLLSYSYLWADEHLRGAEEGIKNRPCALVAATRRDGDRIVAIVVPVTHSPPA' A
#
# COMPACT_ATOMS: atom_id res chain seq x y z
N MET A 1 0.97 6.61 22.81
CA MET A 1 1.39 5.29 22.27
C MET A 1 1.89 5.53 20.86
N SER A 2 3.16 5.21 20.57
CA SER A 2 3.64 5.25 19.18
C SER A 2 3.13 4.00 18.46
N LEU A 3 2.45 4.17 17.33
CA LEU A 3 2.01 3.05 16.52
C LEU A 3 3.18 2.59 15.65
N GLU A 4 3.89 1.56 16.09
CA GLU A 4 4.92 0.94 15.28
C GLU A 4 4.29 -0.02 14.26
N PRO A 5 4.46 0.21 12.95
CA PRO A 5 3.86 -0.64 11.92
C PRO A 5 4.52 -2.02 11.91
N LYS A 6 3.71 -3.08 11.83
CA LYS A 6 4.18 -4.47 11.83
C LYS A 6 3.93 -5.14 10.49
N VAL A 7 4.95 -5.84 9.99
CA VAL A 7 4.81 -6.71 8.81
C VAL A 7 3.62 -7.66 9.01
N GLY A 8 2.82 -7.82 7.96
CA GLY A 8 1.57 -8.59 7.98
C GLY A 8 0.31 -7.75 8.27
N TRP A 9 0.43 -6.49 8.68
CA TRP A 9 -0.73 -5.59 8.81
C TRP A 9 -1.33 -5.23 7.45
N LEU A 10 -2.65 -5.04 7.42
CA LEU A 10 -3.36 -4.46 6.28
C LEU A 10 -3.54 -2.96 6.50
N LEU A 11 -3.06 -2.18 5.54
CA LEU A 11 -3.21 -0.73 5.49
C LEU A 11 -4.32 -0.37 4.51
N SER A 12 -5.13 0.63 4.86
CA SER A 12 -6.06 1.26 3.92
C SER A 12 -5.29 2.31 3.12
N TYR A 13 -5.01 2.01 1.86
CA TYR A 13 -4.25 2.90 0.97
C TYR A 13 -4.91 2.98 -0.40
N SER A 14 -4.98 4.18 -0.99
CA SER A 14 -5.52 4.38 -2.32
C SER A 14 -4.49 4.03 -3.40
N TYR A 15 -4.16 2.74 -3.49
CA TYR A 15 -3.17 2.23 -4.45
C TYR A 15 -3.68 2.44 -5.88
N LEU A 16 -2.88 3.12 -6.71
CA LEU A 16 -3.14 3.35 -8.13
C LEU A 16 -2.80 2.08 -8.92
N TRP A 17 -3.81 1.44 -9.50
CA TRP A 17 -3.61 0.27 -10.36
C TRP A 17 -3.06 0.68 -11.72
N ALA A 18 -2.35 -0.23 -12.38
CA ALA A 18 -1.78 0.04 -13.71
C ALA A 18 -2.87 0.38 -14.74
N ASP A 19 -4.02 -0.30 -14.72
CA ASP A 19 -5.13 0.00 -15.63
C ASP A 19 -5.82 1.33 -15.32
N GLU A 20 -5.85 1.74 -14.05
CA GLU A 20 -6.32 3.08 -13.66
C GLU A 20 -5.38 4.17 -14.19
N HIS A 21 -4.08 3.97 -14.03
CA HIS A 21 -3.07 4.88 -14.55
C HIS A 21 -3.16 5.00 -16.08
N LEU A 22 -3.32 3.87 -16.77
CA LEU A 22 -3.52 3.85 -18.24
C LEU A 22 -4.80 4.57 -18.69
N ARG A 23 -5.81 4.69 -17.81
CA ARG A 23 -7.02 5.49 -18.05
C ARG A 23 -6.86 6.98 -17.68
N GLY A 24 -5.64 7.40 -17.30
CA GLY A 24 -5.32 8.78 -16.98
C GLY A 24 -5.49 9.16 -15.51
N ALA A 25 -5.68 8.19 -14.60
CA ALA A 25 -5.69 8.48 -13.18
C ALA A 25 -4.27 8.77 -12.66
N GLU A 26 -4.15 9.83 -11.84
CA GLU A 26 -2.92 10.18 -11.14
C GLU A 26 -2.86 9.60 -9.72
N GLU A 27 -4.02 9.20 -9.18
CA GLU A 27 -4.16 8.59 -7.86
C GLU A 27 -5.12 7.40 -7.91
N GLY A 28 -5.03 6.49 -6.92
CA GLY A 28 -5.98 5.40 -6.81
C GLY A 28 -7.40 5.93 -6.63
N ILE A 29 -8.35 5.34 -7.36
CA ILE A 29 -9.75 5.80 -7.33
C ILE A 29 -10.51 5.32 -6.08
N LYS A 30 -9.92 4.43 -5.28
CA LYS A 30 -10.48 3.92 -4.03
C LYS A 30 -9.42 3.35 -3.10
N ASN A 31 -9.73 3.36 -1.80
CA ASN A 31 -8.95 2.65 -0.80
C ASN A 31 -9.01 1.14 -1.01
N ARG A 32 -7.84 0.50 -0.85
CA ARG A 32 -7.66 -0.94 -1.00
C ARG A 32 -6.83 -1.47 0.17
N PRO A 33 -7.13 -2.69 0.65
CA PRO A 33 -6.26 -3.36 1.60
C PRO A 33 -4.89 -3.60 0.97
N CYS A 34 -3.84 -3.10 1.62
CA CYS A 34 -2.46 -3.32 1.20
C CYS A 34 -1.68 -3.96 2.35
N ALA A 35 -1.12 -5.15 2.14
CA ALA A 35 -0.35 -5.83 3.16
C ALA A 35 1.05 -5.21 3.27
N LEU A 36 1.44 -4.85 4.50
CA LEU A 36 2.79 -4.38 4.80
C LEU A 36 3.76 -5.56 4.77
N VAL A 37 4.67 -5.58 3.81
CA VAL A 37 5.66 -6.67 3.65
C VAL A 37 7.05 -6.30 4.14
N ALA A 38 7.36 -5.01 4.21
CA ALA A 38 8.57 -4.51 4.85
C ALA A 38 8.37 -3.09 5.39
N ALA A 39 9.01 -2.76 6.50
CA ALA A 39 9.09 -1.40 7.03
C ALA A 39 10.52 -1.14 7.50
N THR A 40 11.10 -0.01 7.09
CA THR A 40 12.44 0.40 7.50
C THR A 40 12.44 1.87 7.88
N ARG A 41 13.19 2.23 8.92
CA ARG A 41 13.41 3.64 9.28
C ARG A 41 14.47 4.23 8.34
N ARG A 42 14.19 5.40 7.77
CA ARG A 42 15.09 6.21 6.95
C ARG A 42 15.08 7.63 7.51
N ASP A 43 16.21 8.33 7.44
CA ASP A 43 16.35 9.76 7.81
C ASP A 43 15.61 10.13 9.11
N GLY A 44 16.18 9.70 10.25
CA GLY A 44 15.55 9.88 11.57
C GLY A 44 14.41 8.89 11.78
N ASP A 45 13.21 9.40 12.06
CA ASP A 45 12.04 8.60 12.45
C ASP A 45 11.05 8.36 11.30
N ARG A 46 11.41 8.71 10.06
CA ARG A 46 10.54 8.45 8.91
C ARG A 46 10.56 6.96 8.59
N ILE A 47 9.37 6.36 8.49
CA ILE A 47 9.22 4.97 8.08
C ILE A 47 8.97 4.91 6.58
N VAL A 48 9.77 4.12 5.87
CA VAL A 48 9.51 3.70 4.50
C VAL A 48 8.90 2.31 4.55
N ALA A 49 7.68 2.19 4.03
CA ALA A 49 6.91 0.96 3.99
C ALA A 49 6.85 0.42 2.56
N ILE A 50 7.10 -0.89 2.39
CA ILE A 50 6.80 -1.62 1.16
C ILE A 50 5.50 -2.37 1.40
N VAL A 51 4.53 -2.12 0.54
CA VAL A 51 3.19 -2.70 0.63
C VAL A 51 2.83 -3.42 -0.67
N VAL A 52 2.01 -4.45 -0.57
CA VAL A 52 1.43 -5.14 -1.73
C VAL A 52 -0.10 -5.01 -1.70
N PRO A 53 -0.74 -4.52 -2.77
CA PRO A 53 -2.20 -4.41 -2.82
C PRO A 53 -2.83 -5.80 -2.87
N VAL A 54 -3.94 -5.98 -2.16
CA VAL A 54 -4.74 -7.21 -2.18
C VAL A 54 -5.90 -7.04 -3.15
N THR A 55 -6.10 -8.03 -4.01
CA THR A 55 -7.23 -8.11 -4.94
C THR A 55 -8.13 -9.30 -4.60
N HIS A 56 -9.44 -9.12 -4.74
CA HIS A 56 -10.40 -10.22 -4.68
C HIS A 56 -10.58 -10.92 -6.04
N SER A 57 -10.04 -10.34 -7.12
CA SER A 57 -10.08 -10.97 -8.44
C SER A 57 -9.11 -12.16 -8.45
N PRO A 58 -9.54 -13.34 -8.89
CA PRO A 58 -8.63 -14.47 -9.06
C PRO A 58 -7.59 -14.18 -10.16
N PRO A 59 -6.45 -14.89 -10.15
CA PRO A 59 -5.53 -14.89 -11.29
C PRO A 59 -6.25 -15.36 -12.57
N ALA A 60 -5.84 -14.79 -13.71
CA ALA A 60 -6.27 -15.23 -15.04
C ALA A 60 -5.36 -16.33 -15.59
#